data_AF-A0A4Y2K568-F1
#
_entry.id   AF-A0A4Y2K568-F1
#
_cell.length_a   1.000
_cell.length_b   1.000
_cell.length_c   1.000
_cell.angle_alpha   90.00
_cell.angle_beta   90.00
_cell.angle_gamma   90.00
#
_symmetry.space_group_name_H-M   'P 1'
#
loop_
_entity.id
_entity.type
_entity.pdbx_description
1 polymer ?
#
loop_
_entity_poly.entity_id
_entity_poly.type
_entity_poly.pdbx_seq_one_letter_code
_entity_poly.pdbx_strand_id
1 'polypeptide(L)'
;MHEYEEMGHMEEVKEDREPEISYYIPHQGIHRPEKSTTKLRVVFDASAPSSNGISLNSLQINGGIVQEDLFAILCRFRKHRIALTADIKKIYRMILINPQQRDLQRILWKNNPDDPIKTYKLNTVTYGTTSAPYLATRTLKQIATDEGGKFPLAATVVETDFYVDDLVTGVNNEATAVELQRQLIKLLDAGGLKLHKWSSNSRRLLQCVPQEDLEFCFDKDKENIKTLGLKWNPKDDTFGFAVTTSVTTSKCTKRTVLSEISRLFDPLGLLGPAIVKAKIYLQRLWLLKIDWDQPLPQKEAEEWRKFSVALRSVERVKVRRCAIHYNDASFELHGFCDASKDAYGAAVYLRSISSTGEAAMNLL
;
A
#
# COMPACT_ATOMS: atom_id res chain seq x y z
N MET A 1 -8.47 20.95 8.55
CA MET A 1 -8.23 22.24 7.88
C MET A 1 -7.25 23.09 8.65
N HIS A 2 -7.40 23.33 9.96
CA HIS A 2 -6.37 24.02 10.77
C HIS A 2 -4.92 23.54 10.54
N GLU A 3 -4.67 22.23 10.60
CA GLU A 3 -3.33 21.65 10.33
C GLU A 3 -2.84 21.89 8.87
N TYR A 4 -3.74 22.12 7.90
CA TYR A 4 -3.31 22.51 6.55
C TYR A 4 -2.83 23.96 6.53
N GLU A 5 -3.54 24.88 7.20
CA GLU A 5 -3.13 26.29 7.33
C GLU A 5 -1.81 26.42 8.11
N GLU A 6 -1.69 25.79 9.29
CA GLU A 6 -0.49 25.88 10.13
C GLU A 6 0.77 25.37 9.43
N MET A 7 0.63 24.35 8.58
CA MET A 7 1.74 23.80 7.81
C MET A 7 1.98 24.54 6.48
N GLY A 8 1.20 25.58 6.17
CA GLY A 8 1.28 26.30 4.88
C GLY A 8 0.81 25.48 3.68
N HIS A 9 0.13 24.35 3.91
CA HIS A 9 -0.41 23.49 2.86
C HIS A 9 -1.70 24.03 2.23
N MET A 10 -2.29 25.05 2.84
CA MET A 10 -3.35 25.86 2.25
C MET A 10 -3.24 27.30 2.74
N GLU A 11 -3.80 28.23 1.98
CA GLU A 11 -3.81 29.66 2.31
C GLU A 11 -5.19 30.27 2.04
N GLU A 12 -5.59 31.21 2.90
CA GLU A 12 -6.86 31.95 2.74
C GLU A 12 -6.76 32.89 1.54
N VAL A 13 -7.78 32.85 0.69
CA VAL A 13 -7.92 33.75 -0.44
C VAL A 13 -8.36 35.11 0.04
N LYS A 14 -7.52 36.12 -0.19
CA LYS A 14 -7.79 37.53 0.15
C LYS A 14 -8.11 38.41 -1.05
N GLU A 15 -8.14 37.81 -2.25
CA GLU A 15 -8.42 38.56 -3.47
C GLU A 15 -9.91 38.92 -3.54
N ASP A 16 -10.21 40.19 -3.80
CA ASP A 16 -11.59 40.67 -3.91
C ASP A 16 -12.33 40.13 -5.14
N ARG A 17 -11.58 39.73 -6.18
CA ARG A 17 -12.13 39.19 -7.43
C ARG A 17 -11.60 37.80 -7.71
N GLU A 18 -12.53 36.89 -7.98
CA GLU A 18 -12.21 35.54 -8.42
C GLU A 18 -11.53 35.55 -9.81
N PRO A 19 -10.41 34.81 -9.99
CA PRO A 19 -9.79 34.61 -11.29
C PRO A 19 -10.75 33.96 -12.29
N GLU A 20 -10.52 34.23 -13.58
CA GLU A 20 -11.30 33.63 -14.67
C GLU A 20 -11.18 32.10 -14.71
N ILE A 21 -9.99 31.57 -14.38
CA ILE A 21 -9.71 30.15 -14.34
C ILE A 21 -9.58 29.74 -12.87
N SER A 22 -10.62 29.12 -12.34
CA SER A 22 -10.65 28.57 -10.99
C SER A 22 -11.48 27.30 -10.93
N TYR A 23 -11.24 26.49 -9.89
CA TYR A 23 -12.06 25.30 -9.62
C TYR A 23 -12.15 25.09 -8.11
N TYR A 24 -13.39 24.94 -7.61
CA TYR A 24 -13.65 24.60 -6.21
C TYR A 24 -13.81 23.10 -6.08
N ILE A 25 -12.90 22.47 -5.33
CA ILE A 25 -12.93 21.04 -5.05
C ILE A 25 -13.89 20.77 -3.88
N PRO A 26 -15.01 20.07 -4.09
CA PRO A 26 -15.84 19.59 -3.00
C PRO A 26 -15.03 18.67 -2.09
N HIS A 27 -15.31 18.72 -0.80
CA HIS A 27 -14.61 17.86 0.14
C HIS A 27 -15.49 17.47 1.32
N GLN A 28 -15.15 16.33 1.92
CA GLN A 28 -15.87 15.77 3.06
C GLN A 28 -14.93 15.07 4.03
N GLY A 29 -15.30 15.05 5.31
CA GLY A 29 -14.59 14.28 6.32
C GLY A 29 -15.07 12.83 6.36
N ILE A 30 -14.16 11.87 6.21
CA ILE A 30 -14.42 10.45 6.44
C ILE A 30 -13.81 10.05 7.77
N HIS A 31 -14.67 9.64 8.70
CA HIS A 31 -14.26 9.11 10.00
C HIS A 31 -13.87 7.63 9.86
N ARG A 32 -12.65 7.28 10.26
CA ARG A 32 -12.15 5.90 10.28
C ARG A 32 -11.71 5.54 11.70
N PRO A 33 -12.63 5.07 12.56
CA PRO A 33 -12.36 4.84 13.98
C PRO A 33 -11.29 3.77 14.23
N GLU A 34 -11.06 2.86 13.27
CA GLU A 34 -10.11 1.76 13.38
C GLU A 34 -8.63 2.15 13.15
N LYS A 35 -8.33 3.39 12.71
CA LYS A 35 -6.94 3.84 12.51
C LYS A 35 -6.43 4.61 13.73
N SER A 36 -5.28 4.19 14.26
CA SER A 36 -4.67 4.75 15.48
C SER A 36 -4.23 6.21 15.35
N THR A 37 -3.87 6.69 14.15
CA THR A 37 -3.19 8.00 13.99
C THR A 37 -4.01 9.08 13.29
N THR A 38 -5.17 8.79 12.69
CA THR A 38 -6.05 9.83 12.10
C THR A 38 -7.50 9.37 12.09
N LYS A 39 -8.25 9.78 13.12
CA LYS A 39 -9.69 9.46 13.27
C LYS A 39 -10.53 10.06 12.14
N LEU A 40 -10.16 11.24 11.62
CA LEU A 40 -10.84 11.92 10.52
C LEU A 40 -9.86 12.21 9.39
N ARG A 41 -10.21 11.83 8.16
CA ARG A 41 -9.47 12.19 6.94
C ARG A 41 -10.37 13.02 6.05
N VAL A 42 -9.86 14.10 5.48
CA VAL A 42 -10.57 14.82 4.42
C VAL A 42 -10.55 13.96 3.16
N VAL A 43 -11.55 14.06 2.29
CA VAL A 43 -11.52 13.51 0.94
C VAL A 43 -11.92 14.63 0.02
N PHE A 44 -11.07 14.89 -0.98
CA PHE A 44 -11.29 15.89 -2.02
C PHE A 44 -11.84 15.18 -3.26
N ASP A 45 -12.95 15.66 -3.78
CA ASP A 45 -13.62 15.11 -4.97
C ASP A 45 -13.35 15.99 -6.19
N ALA A 46 -12.16 15.83 -6.78
CA ALA A 46 -11.80 16.51 -8.03
C ALA A 46 -12.51 15.92 -9.27
N SER A 47 -13.37 14.92 -9.09
CA SER A 47 -14.18 14.32 -10.15
C SER A 47 -15.58 14.95 -10.24
N ALA A 48 -15.97 15.78 -9.27
CA ALA A 48 -17.23 16.50 -9.30
C ALA A 48 -17.29 17.48 -10.50
N PRO A 49 -18.31 17.40 -11.35
CA PRO A 49 -18.48 18.38 -12.44
C PRO A 49 -18.68 19.80 -11.88
N SER A 50 -18.05 20.78 -12.52
CA SER A 50 -18.34 22.20 -12.24
C SER A 50 -19.63 22.66 -12.95
N SER A 51 -19.95 23.94 -12.90
CA SER A 51 -21.13 24.52 -13.57
C SER A 51 -21.15 24.31 -15.09
N ASN A 52 -19.99 24.07 -15.71
CA ASN A 52 -19.89 23.75 -17.14
C ASN A 52 -19.96 22.24 -17.45
N GLY A 53 -20.19 21.38 -16.45
CA GLY A 53 -20.26 19.92 -16.61
C GLY A 53 -18.91 19.21 -16.69
N ILE A 54 -17.80 19.92 -16.59
CA ILE A 54 -16.44 19.37 -16.65
C ILE A 54 -15.83 19.34 -15.25
N SER A 55 -15.14 18.24 -14.91
CA SER A 55 -14.42 18.09 -13.64
C SER A 55 -12.93 18.33 -13.81
N LEU A 56 -12.22 18.73 -12.74
CA LEU A 56 -10.78 18.94 -12.78
C LEU A 56 -10.03 17.68 -13.26
N ASN A 57 -10.46 16.51 -12.76
CA ASN A 57 -9.85 15.23 -13.11
C ASN A 57 -9.96 14.86 -14.59
N SER A 58 -11.02 15.30 -15.28
CA SER A 58 -11.19 15.07 -16.73
C SER A 58 -10.24 15.91 -17.60
N LEU A 59 -9.68 16.99 -17.04
CA LEU A 59 -8.75 17.90 -17.74
C LEU A 59 -7.28 17.55 -17.48
N GLN A 60 -7.00 16.83 -16.40
CA GLN A 60 -5.64 16.48 -16.00
C GLN A 60 -5.12 15.26 -16.77
N ILE A 61 -3.83 15.31 -17.09
CA ILE A 61 -3.10 14.14 -17.60
C ILE A 61 -2.60 13.33 -16.39
N ASN A 62 -2.74 12.00 -16.45
CA ASN A 62 -2.33 11.12 -15.35
C ASN A 62 -0.80 11.05 -15.15
N GLY A 63 0.00 11.38 -16.17
CA GLY A 63 1.46 11.31 -16.19
C GLY A 63 2.05 9.90 -16.43
N GLY A 64 1.24 8.84 -16.31
CA GLY A 64 1.65 7.45 -16.47
C GLY A 64 2.16 6.78 -15.19
N ILE A 65 2.54 5.51 -15.30
CA ILE A 65 3.05 4.72 -14.17
C ILE A 65 4.58 4.82 -14.15
N VAL A 66 5.11 5.35 -13.04
CA VAL A 66 6.56 5.53 -12.83
C VAL A 66 7.12 4.49 -11.86
N GLN A 67 6.25 3.85 -11.07
CA GLN A 67 6.65 2.87 -10.05
C GLN A 67 6.88 1.48 -10.65
N GLU A 68 7.73 0.71 -9.98
CA GLU A 68 7.88 -0.71 -10.23
C GLU A 68 6.61 -1.48 -9.88
N ASP A 69 6.44 -2.64 -10.52
CA ASP A 69 5.30 -3.50 -10.25
C ASP A 69 5.32 -4.03 -8.79
N LEU A 70 4.14 -4.11 -8.18
CA LEU A 70 3.99 -4.52 -6.78
C LEU A 70 4.57 -5.92 -6.52
N PHE A 71 4.38 -6.86 -7.45
CA PHE A 71 4.96 -8.20 -7.34
C PHE A 71 6.49 -8.13 -7.33
N ALA A 72 7.08 -7.29 -8.19
CA ALA A 72 8.54 -7.12 -8.25
C ALA A 72 9.11 -6.55 -6.94
N ILE A 73 8.45 -5.54 -6.35
CA ILE A 73 8.82 -4.96 -5.03
C ILE A 73 8.76 -6.05 -3.97
N LEU A 74 7.66 -6.81 -3.90
CA LEU A 74 7.50 -7.87 -2.91
C LEU A 74 8.51 -9.00 -3.12
N CYS A 75 8.82 -9.40 -4.36
CA CYS A 75 9.88 -10.37 -4.62
C CYS A 75 11.25 -9.86 -4.14
N ARG A 76 11.61 -8.59 -4.37
CA ARG A 76 12.84 -7.99 -3.81
C ARG A 76 12.82 -7.99 -2.29
N PHE A 77 11.69 -7.64 -1.68
CA PHE A 77 11.52 -7.70 -0.25
C PHE A 77 11.77 -9.10 0.31
N ARG A 78 11.59 -10.17 -0.47
CA ARG A 78 11.87 -11.55 -0.07
C ARG A 78 13.31 -12.01 -0.29
N LYS A 79 14.16 -11.23 -0.97
CA LYS A 79 15.56 -11.62 -1.27
C LYS A 79 16.50 -11.43 -0.09
N HIS A 80 16.19 -10.50 0.82
CA HIS A 80 17.17 -10.03 1.80
C HIS A 80 16.93 -10.60 3.20
N ARG A 81 18.01 -10.89 3.94
CA ARG A 81 17.89 -11.41 5.32
C ARG A 81 17.35 -10.38 6.30
N ILE A 82 17.79 -9.12 6.19
CA ILE A 82 17.31 -8.02 7.02
C ILE A 82 16.30 -7.22 6.20
N ALA A 83 15.06 -7.16 6.68
CA ALA A 83 13.98 -6.39 6.07
C ALA A 83 13.81 -5.05 6.79
N LEU A 84 13.47 -4.02 6.03
CA LEU A 84 13.16 -2.69 6.54
C LEU A 84 11.93 -2.17 5.81
N THR A 85 10.96 -1.66 6.57
CA THR A 85 9.81 -0.95 6.01
C THR A 85 9.63 0.38 6.71
N ALA A 86 9.12 1.36 5.99
CA ALA A 86 8.78 2.69 6.51
C ALA A 86 7.69 3.31 5.63
N ASP A 87 7.15 4.45 6.04
CA ASP A 87 6.14 5.23 5.32
C ASP A 87 6.63 6.69 5.20
N ILE A 88 6.30 7.38 4.12
CA ILE A 88 6.56 8.81 3.97
C ILE A 88 5.39 9.60 4.54
N LYS A 89 5.66 10.33 5.62
CA LYS A 89 4.66 11.13 6.32
C LYS A 89 4.07 12.18 5.40
N LYS A 90 2.79 12.00 5.05
CA LYS A 90 1.97 12.97 4.29
C LYS A 90 2.57 13.31 2.91
N ILE A 91 3.12 12.34 2.17
CA ILE A 91 3.86 12.56 0.90
C ILE A 91 3.27 13.65 0.00
N TYR A 92 1.98 13.58 -0.33
CA TYR A 92 1.32 14.53 -1.25
C TYR A 92 1.35 15.97 -0.72
N ARG A 93 1.20 16.14 0.59
CA ARG A 93 1.20 17.45 1.25
C ARG A 93 2.60 18.06 1.36
N MET A 94 3.65 17.30 1.06
CA MET A 94 5.02 17.82 1.07
C MET A 94 5.48 18.33 -0.31
N ILE A 95 4.60 18.26 -1.33
CA ILE A 95 4.93 18.63 -2.70
C ILE A 95 4.11 19.85 -3.08
N LEU A 96 4.76 20.97 -3.33
CA LEU A 96 4.11 22.21 -3.71
C LEU A 96 3.57 22.14 -5.15
N ILE A 97 2.37 22.66 -5.34
CA ILE A 97 1.80 22.96 -6.65
C ILE A 97 2.32 24.33 -7.09
N ASN A 98 2.62 24.42 -8.39
CA ASN A 98 3.01 25.68 -9.04
C ASN A 98 1.97 26.76 -8.68
N PRO A 99 2.39 27.93 -8.14
CA PRO A 99 1.49 29.01 -7.74
C PRO A 99 0.42 29.36 -8.77
N GLN A 100 0.74 29.30 -10.06
CA GLN A 100 -0.18 29.61 -11.16
C GLN A 100 -1.34 28.62 -11.31
N GLN A 101 -1.22 27.42 -10.72
CA GLN A 101 -2.23 26.36 -10.81
C GLN A 101 -3.03 26.20 -9.52
N ARG A 102 -2.70 26.91 -8.43
CA ARG A 102 -3.35 26.74 -7.12
C ARG A 102 -4.81 27.16 -7.12
N ASP A 103 -5.20 28.08 -8.00
CA ASP A 103 -6.60 28.48 -8.19
C ASP A 103 -7.50 27.37 -8.76
N LEU A 104 -6.92 26.31 -9.33
CA LEU A 104 -7.63 25.08 -9.70
C LEU A 104 -7.87 24.15 -8.50
N GLN A 105 -7.34 24.48 -7.32
CA GLN A 105 -7.49 23.72 -6.08
C GLN A 105 -8.12 24.57 -4.97
N ARG A 106 -9.13 25.38 -5.29
CA ARG A 106 -9.87 26.15 -4.28
C ARG A 106 -10.78 25.25 -3.46
N ILE A 107 -11.03 25.61 -2.21
CA ILE A 107 -12.02 24.97 -1.34
C ILE A 107 -12.77 26.02 -0.53
N LEU A 108 -13.98 25.68 -0.07
CA LEU A 108 -14.77 26.49 0.84
C LEU A 108 -14.74 25.88 2.24
N TRP A 109 -14.33 26.65 3.25
CA TRP A 109 -14.23 26.15 4.62
C TRP A 109 -14.70 27.19 5.63
N LYS A 110 -15.26 26.72 6.75
CA LYS A 110 -15.55 27.49 7.95
C LYS A 110 -15.24 26.64 9.17
N ASN A 111 -14.70 27.26 10.23
CA ASN A 111 -14.27 26.52 11.43
C ASN A 111 -15.46 26.12 12.31
N ASN A 112 -16.44 27.01 12.41
CA ASN A 112 -17.69 26.77 13.14
C ASN A 112 -18.91 26.90 12.22
N PRO A 113 -20.05 26.30 12.57
CA PRO A 113 -21.30 26.44 11.81
C PRO A 113 -21.74 27.89 11.61
N ASP A 114 -21.46 28.76 12.58
CA ASP A 114 -21.87 30.17 12.59
C ASP A 114 -20.83 31.10 11.95
N ASP A 115 -19.62 30.59 11.65
CA ASP A 115 -18.58 31.39 11.01
C ASP A 115 -18.93 31.66 9.54
N PRO A 116 -18.51 32.82 8.99
CA PRO A 116 -18.62 33.06 7.56
C PRO A 116 -17.80 32.02 6.78
N ILE A 117 -18.34 31.60 5.63
CA ILE A 117 -17.61 30.71 4.72
C ILE A 117 -16.44 31.51 4.13
N LYS A 118 -15.25 30.92 4.20
CA LYS A 118 -14.03 31.45 3.62
C LYS A 118 -13.57 30.57 2.46
N THR A 119 -12.84 31.19 1.53
CA THR A 119 -12.21 30.50 0.40
C THR A 119 -10.74 30.28 0.71
N TYR A 120 -10.24 29.10 0.40
CA TYR A 120 -8.83 28.73 0.53
C TYR A 120 -8.31 28.14 -0.77
N LYS A 121 -7.01 28.30 -1.04
CA LYS A 121 -6.29 27.57 -2.09
C LYS A 121 -5.42 26.48 -1.44
N LEU A 122 -5.46 25.26 -1.97
CA LEU A 122 -4.53 24.21 -1.58
C LEU A 122 -3.18 24.42 -2.28
N ASN A 123 -2.12 24.53 -1.50
CA ASN A 123 -0.76 24.85 -1.97
C ASN A 123 0.02 23.63 -2.43
N THR A 124 -0.44 22.43 -2.05
CA THR A 124 0.30 21.17 -2.24
C THR A 124 -0.47 20.23 -3.15
N VAL A 125 0.17 19.14 -3.59
CA VAL A 125 -0.50 18.09 -4.36
C VAL A 125 -1.67 17.54 -3.55
N THR A 126 -2.86 17.56 -4.14
CA THR A 126 -4.09 17.10 -3.48
C THR A 126 -4.41 15.68 -3.90
N TYR A 127 -4.45 14.74 -2.95
CA TYR A 127 -4.89 13.37 -3.24
C TYR A 127 -6.36 13.37 -3.70
N GLY A 128 -6.69 12.47 -4.63
CA GLY A 128 -7.99 12.47 -5.31
C GLY A 128 -7.95 13.19 -6.67
N THR A 129 -6.86 13.90 -6.98
CA THR A 129 -6.61 14.43 -8.33
C THR A 129 -5.98 13.37 -9.24
N THR A 130 -6.28 13.40 -10.54
CA THR A 130 -5.81 12.43 -11.55
C THR A 130 -4.27 12.36 -11.61
N SER A 131 -3.59 13.51 -11.51
CA SER A 131 -2.13 13.58 -11.63
C SER A 131 -1.37 13.33 -10.31
N ALA A 132 -2.05 13.32 -9.16
CA ALA A 132 -1.39 13.24 -7.85
C ALA A 132 -0.45 12.03 -7.68
N PRO A 133 -0.84 10.79 -8.04
CA PRO A 133 0.04 9.63 -7.88
C PRO A 133 1.34 9.76 -8.69
N TYR A 134 1.25 10.27 -9.91
CA TYR A 134 2.42 10.53 -10.74
C TYR A 134 3.30 11.61 -10.12
N LEU A 135 2.73 12.75 -9.71
CA LEU A 135 3.50 13.84 -9.12
C LEU A 135 4.24 13.39 -7.86
N ALA A 136 3.60 12.61 -6.99
CA ALA A 136 4.24 12.08 -5.78
C ALA A 136 5.44 11.18 -6.10
N THR A 137 5.26 10.23 -7.00
CA THR A 137 6.27 9.22 -7.29
C THR A 137 7.38 9.74 -8.19
N ARG A 138 7.06 10.63 -9.13
CA ARG A 138 8.05 11.33 -9.95
C ARG A 138 8.92 12.27 -9.11
N THR A 139 8.36 12.88 -8.05
CA THR A 139 9.13 13.69 -7.09
C THR A 139 10.15 12.84 -6.33
N LEU A 140 9.76 11.64 -5.87
CA LEU A 140 10.72 10.72 -5.24
C LEU A 140 11.89 10.37 -6.16
N LYS A 141 11.59 10.03 -7.42
CA LYS A 141 12.64 9.78 -8.42
C LYS A 141 13.52 11.01 -8.69
N GLN A 142 12.93 12.20 -8.67
CA GLN A 142 13.67 13.45 -8.83
C GLN A 142 14.64 13.68 -7.67
N ILE A 143 14.22 13.44 -6.43
CA ILE A 143 15.08 13.53 -5.25
C ILE A 143 16.27 12.57 -5.36
N ALA A 144 16.04 11.33 -5.79
CA ALA A 144 17.13 10.39 -6.04
C ALA A 144 18.09 10.86 -7.15
N THR A 145 17.57 11.48 -8.21
CA THR A 145 18.38 12.04 -9.30
C THR A 145 19.24 13.22 -8.82
N ASP A 146 18.64 14.14 -8.07
CA ASP A 146 19.27 15.40 -7.70
C ASP A 146 20.25 15.25 -6.52
N GLU A 147 19.88 14.45 -5.52
CA GLU A 147 20.61 14.33 -4.25
C GLU A 147 21.27 12.94 -4.06
N GLY A 148 20.91 11.95 -4.87
CA GLY A 148 21.33 10.56 -4.70
C GLY A 148 22.83 10.32 -4.84
N GLY A 149 23.57 11.21 -5.51
CA GLY A 149 25.03 11.11 -5.61
C GLY A 149 25.75 11.07 -4.25
N LYS A 150 25.16 11.68 -3.21
CA LYS A 150 25.67 11.66 -1.83
C LYS A 150 25.26 10.40 -1.05
N PHE A 151 24.25 9.69 -1.53
CA PHE A 151 23.53 8.62 -0.81
C PHE A 151 23.24 7.42 -1.73
N PRO A 152 24.28 6.74 -2.26
CA PRO A 152 24.13 5.76 -3.34
C PRO A 152 23.28 4.51 -2.97
N LEU A 153 23.29 4.08 -1.70
CA LEU A 153 22.44 2.96 -1.27
C LEU A 153 20.97 3.37 -1.27
N ALA A 154 20.68 4.57 -0.74
CA ALA A 154 19.32 5.09 -0.69
C ALA A 154 18.79 5.46 -2.07
N ALA A 155 19.62 6.01 -2.96
CA ALA A 155 19.21 6.37 -4.31
C ALA A 155 18.65 5.16 -5.07
N THR A 156 19.38 4.04 -5.07
CA THR A 156 18.94 2.78 -5.66
C THR A 156 17.60 2.32 -5.07
N VAL A 157 17.47 2.34 -3.75
CA VAL A 157 16.24 1.92 -3.05
C VAL A 157 15.06 2.85 -3.33
N VAL A 158 15.28 4.17 -3.41
CA VAL A 158 14.23 5.14 -3.76
C VAL A 158 13.67 4.89 -5.17
N GLU A 159 14.52 4.45 -6.09
CA GLU A 159 14.11 4.17 -7.47
C GLU A 159 13.29 2.89 -7.62
N THR A 160 13.57 1.86 -6.80
CA THR A 160 13.01 0.51 -7.01
C THR A 160 12.06 0.03 -5.93
N ASP A 161 12.16 0.50 -4.68
CA ASP A 161 11.57 -0.20 -3.52
C ASP A 161 10.48 0.62 -2.80
N PHE A 162 10.03 1.72 -3.40
CA PHE A 162 8.84 2.45 -2.97
C PHE A 162 7.61 2.04 -3.77
N TYR A 163 6.52 1.80 -3.04
CA TYR A 163 5.17 1.78 -3.60
C TYR A 163 4.41 3.00 -3.06
N VAL A 164 4.38 4.07 -3.86
CA VAL A 164 3.91 5.41 -3.46
C VAL A 164 4.68 5.91 -2.23
N ASP A 165 4.07 5.92 -1.04
CA ASP A 165 4.64 6.36 0.24
C ASP A 165 5.25 5.22 1.05
N ASP A 166 4.95 3.97 0.72
CA ASP A 166 5.43 2.80 1.46
C ASP A 166 6.81 2.36 0.95
N LEU A 167 7.82 2.42 1.83
CA LEU A 167 9.13 1.81 1.62
C LEU A 167 9.08 0.34 2.02
N VAL A 168 9.48 -0.56 1.12
CA VAL A 168 9.62 -1.99 1.41
C VAL A 168 10.90 -2.54 0.78
N THR A 169 11.95 -2.67 1.61
CA THR A 169 13.29 -3.04 1.13
C THR A 169 14.00 -4.00 2.08
N GLY A 170 15.22 -4.38 1.76
CA GLY A 170 16.08 -5.14 2.65
C GLY A 170 17.52 -5.20 2.19
N VAL A 171 18.39 -5.72 3.07
CA VAL A 171 19.80 -6.02 2.78
C VAL A 171 20.25 -7.28 3.52
N ASN A 172 21.44 -7.79 3.20
CA ASN A 172 21.90 -9.09 3.73
C ASN A 172 22.65 -9.01 5.06
N ASN A 173 23.05 -7.82 5.51
CA ASN A 173 23.80 -7.63 6.75
C ASN A 173 23.32 -6.39 7.51
N GLU A 174 23.38 -6.44 8.85
CA GLU A 174 22.85 -5.37 9.72
C GLU A 174 23.61 -4.05 9.58
N ALA A 175 24.93 -4.08 9.36
CA ALA A 175 25.73 -2.86 9.22
C ALA A 175 25.30 -2.04 7.99
N THR A 176 25.09 -2.72 6.87
CA THR A 176 24.56 -2.10 5.64
C THR A 176 23.11 -1.66 5.86
N ALA A 177 22.33 -2.36 6.69
CA ALA A 177 20.94 -1.99 6.96
C ALA A 177 20.87 -0.65 7.72
N VAL A 178 21.71 -0.48 8.74
CA VAL A 178 21.83 0.77 9.50
C VAL A 178 22.32 1.91 8.60
N GLU A 179 23.32 1.64 7.75
CA GLU A 179 23.82 2.65 6.81
C GLU A 179 22.78 3.03 5.75
N LEU A 180 22.06 2.06 5.19
CA LEU A 180 20.95 2.30 4.26
C LEU A 180 19.86 3.15 4.91
N GLN A 181 19.44 2.82 6.13
CA GLN A 181 18.46 3.61 6.88
C GLN A 181 18.92 5.06 7.05
N ARG A 182 20.18 5.27 7.45
CA ARG A 182 20.78 6.59 7.61
C ARG A 182 20.78 7.38 6.30
N GLN A 183 21.16 6.74 5.20
CA GLN A 183 21.16 7.35 3.87
C GLN A 183 19.74 7.70 3.41
N LEU A 184 18.75 6.81 3.65
CA LEU A 184 17.36 7.04 3.28
C LEU A 184 16.77 8.24 4.01
N ILE A 185 17.01 8.35 5.32
CA ILE A 185 16.56 9.49 6.13
C ILE A 185 17.16 10.78 5.55
N LYS A 186 18.47 10.82 5.30
CA LYS A 186 19.14 12.03 4.80
C LYS A 186 18.74 12.42 3.38
N LEU A 187 18.64 11.43 2.49
CA LEU A 187 18.26 11.67 1.08
C LEU A 187 16.84 12.24 1.00
N LEU A 188 15.88 11.65 1.71
CA LEU A 188 14.50 12.10 1.68
C LEU A 188 14.30 13.41 2.44
N ASP A 189 15.04 13.64 3.54
CA ASP A 189 15.00 14.91 4.27
C ASP A 189 15.54 16.08 3.43
N ALA A 190 16.49 15.83 2.51
CA ALA A 190 16.92 16.84 1.53
C ALA A 190 15.79 17.28 0.60
N GLY A 191 14.82 16.41 0.32
CA GLY A 191 13.56 16.72 -0.38
C GLY A 191 12.42 17.15 0.53
N GLY A 192 12.66 17.35 1.83
CA GLY A 192 11.64 17.69 2.83
C GLY A 192 10.70 16.53 3.20
N LEU A 193 11.04 15.29 2.83
CA LEU A 193 10.23 14.10 3.06
C LEU A 193 10.72 13.35 4.31
N LYS A 194 9.84 13.22 5.32
CA LYS A 194 10.16 12.52 6.56
C LYS A 194 9.62 11.10 6.55
N LEU A 195 10.49 10.13 6.83
CA LEU A 195 10.14 8.73 7.04
C LEU A 195 9.68 8.50 8.48
N HIS A 196 8.59 7.73 8.65
CA HIS A 196 8.10 7.25 9.94
C HIS A 196 7.63 5.79 9.82
N LYS A 197 7.01 5.25 10.88
CA LYS A 197 6.49 3.87 10.94
C LYS A 197 7.52 2.80 10.58
N TRP A 198 8.74 2.97 11.06
CA TRP A 198 9.81 2.01 10.86
C TRP A 198 9.45 0.65 11.45
N SER A 199 9.70 -0.40 10.67
CA SER A 199 9.66 -1.78 11.13
C SER A 199 10.79 -2.58 10.50
N SER A 200 11.30 -3.56 11.23
CA SER A 200 12.41 -4.41 10.79
C SER A 200 12.42 -5.71 11.59
N ASN A 201 12.99 -6.77 11.00
CA ASN A 201 13.35 -7.99 11.71
C ASN A 201 14.71 -7.88 12.44
N SER A 202 15.40 -6.74 12.37
CA SER A 202 16.61 -6.45 13.16
C SER A 202 16.29 -5.53 14.34
N ARG A 203 16.53 -6.00 15.57
CA ARG A 203 16.41 -5.16 16.78
C ARG A 203 17.40 -4.00 16.75
N ARG A 204 18.62 -4.24 16.26
CA ARG A 204 19.68 -3.21 16.17
C ARG A 204 19.25 -2.02 15.32
N LEU A 205 18.55 -2.28 14.21
CA LEU A 205 18.08 -1.22 13.33
C LEU A 205 17.01 -0.32 13.98
N LEU A 206 16.14 -0.91 14.80
CA LEU A 206 15.06 -0.18 15.46
C LEU A 206 15.51 0.57 16.71
N GLN A 207 16.66 0.22 17.30
CA GLN A 207 17.20 0.90 18.50
C GLN A 207 17.49 2.39 18.28
N CYS A 208 17.83 2.78 17.05
CA CYS A 208 18.16 4.16 16.71
C CYS A 208 16.96 4.99 16.24
N VAL A 209 15.75 4.41 16.22
CA VAL A 209 14.53 5.08 15.76
C VAL A 209 13.74 5.62 16.96
N PRO A 210 13.29 6.89 16.93
CA PRO A 210 12.39 7.44 17.94
C PRO A 210 11.12 6.61 18.12
N GLN A 211 10.59 6.53 19.34
CA GLN A 211 9.46 5.66 19.64
C GLN A 211 8.19 6.04 18.86
N GLU A 212 7.99 7.32 18.59
CA GLU A 212 6.88 7.86 17.78
C GLU A 212 6.94 7.45 16.31
N ASP A 213 8.14 7.16 15.79
CA ASP A 213 8.37 6.78 14.40
C ASP A 213 8.49 5.25 14.24
N LEU A 214 8.31 4.47 15.30
CA LEU A 214 8.25 3.01 15.25
C LEU A 214 6.83 2.52 14.98
N GLU A 215 6.66 1.65 13.97
CA GLU A 215 5.42 0.89 13.79
C GLU A 215 5.45 -0.49 14.48
N PHE A 216 6.64 -1.10 14.54
CA PHE A 216 6.89 -2.36 15.23
C PHE A 216 7.91 -2.17 16.34
N CYS A 217 7.70 -2.86 17.45
CA CYS A 217 8.60 -2.87 18.59
C CYS A 217 8.66 -4.31 19.13
N PHE A 218 9.87 -4.85 19.27
CA PHE A 218 10.07 -6.23 19.74
C PHE A 218 9.55 -6.50 21.15
N ASP A 219 9.39 -5.45 21.96
CA ASP A 219 9.00 -5.54 23.36
C ASP A 219 7.49 -5.31 23.58
N LYS A 220 6.70 -5.14 22.51
CA LYS A 220 5.24 -5.00 22.56
C LYS A 220 4.55 -6.24 21.96
N ASP A 221 3.34 -6.55 22.43
CA ASP A 221 2.50 -7.68 21.95
C ASP A 221 1.98 -7.52 20.51
N LYS A 222 2.40 -6.49 19.78
CA LYS A 222 2.02 -6.31 18.37
C LYS A 222 2.85 -7.27 17.51
N GLU A 223 2.31 -8.45 17.26
CA GLU A 223 3.03 -9.48 16.50
C GLU A 223 3.14 -9.19 14.99
N ASN A 224 2.22 -8.41 14.42
CA ASN A 224 2.14 -8.27 12.97
C ASN A 224 1.96 -6.81 12.52
N ILE A 225 2.55 -6.47 11.39
CA ILE A 225 2.36 -5.22 10.66
C ILE A 225 1.75 -5.49 9.29
N LYS A 226 1.11 -4.47 8.71
CA LYS A 226 0.56 -4.56 7.37
C LYS A 226 1.55 -3.92 6.40
N THR A 227 2.08 -4.70 5.47
CA THR A 227 3.10 -4.27 4.50
C THR A 227 2.56 -4.54 3.10
N LEU A 228 2.22 -3.47 2.37
CA LEU A 228 1.65 -3.54 1.01
C LEU A 228 0.51 -4.56 0.87
N GLY A 229 -0.39 -4.59 1.86
CA GLY A 229 -1.54 -5.49 1.87
C GLY A 229 -1.28 -6.88 2.45
N LEU A 230 -0.03 -7.31 2.60
CA LEU A 230 0.35 -8.52 3.32
C LEU A 230 0.46 -8.28 4.83
N LYS A 231 0.28 -9.33 5.63
CA LYS A 231 0.51 -9.29 7.08
C LYS A 231 1.90 -9.90 7.33
N TRP A 232 2.86 -9.09 7.78
CA TRP A 232 4.22 -9.54 8.08
C TRP A 232 4.48 -9.50 9.58
N ASN A 233 5.07 -10.56 10.12
CA ASN A 233 5.58 -10.61 11.48
C ASN A 233 7.10 -10.38 11.44
N PRO A 234 7.61 -9.22 11.88
CA PRO A 234 9.05 -8.96 11.85
C PRO A 234 9.85 -9.80 12.84
N LYS A 235 9.25 -10.28 13.94
CA LYS A 235 9.94 -11.10 14.96
C LYS A 235 10.26 -12.49 14.44
N ASP A 236 9.26 -13.15 13.84
CA ASP A 236 9.39 -14.50 13.26
C ASP A 236 9.91 -14.46 11.81
N ASP A 237 9.89 -13.28 11.20
CA ASP A 237 10.17 -13.02 9.79
C ASP A 237 9.31 -13.83 8.80
N THR A 238 8.00 -13.89 9.10
CA THR A 238 7.02 -14.64 8.31
C THR A 238 5.87 -13.77 7.85
N PHE A 239 5.40 -14.00 6.63
CA PHE A 239 4.06 -13.60 6.22
C PHE A 239 3.01 -14.49 6.88
N GLY A 240 1.94 -13.85 7.34
CA GLY A 240 0.70 -14.49 7.73
C GLY A 240 -0.47 -13.91 6.93
N PHE A 241 -1.65 -14.41 7.22
CA PHE A 241 -2.87 -14.05 6.50
C PHE A 241 -4.00 -13.80 7.50
N ALA A 242 -4.96 -12.96 7.12
CA ALA A 242 -6.13 -12.66 7.90
C ALA A 242 -7.37 -12.84 7.03
N VAL A 243 -8.39 -13.52 7.55
CA VAL A 243 -9.60 -13.85 6.80
C VAL A 243 -10.81 -13.31 7.53
N THR A 244 -11.44 -12.30 6.96
CA THR A 244 -12.73 -11.79 7.46
C THR A 244 -13.87 -12.50 6.76
N THR A 245 -14.41 -13.52 7.39
CA THR A 245 -15.58 -14.27 6.90
C THR A 245 -16.89 -13.66 7.40
N SER A 246 -17.84 -13.36 6.53
CA SER A 246 -19.16 -12.86 6.90
C SER A 246 -20.13 -14.04 7.05
N VAL A 247 -19.83 -14.97 7.97
CA VAL A 247 -20.61 -16.23 8.17
C VAL A 247 -22.04 -15.94 8.68
N THR A 248 -22.31 -14.73 9.16
CA THR A 248 -23.56 -14.33 9.84
C THR A 248 -24.58 -13.61 8.95
N THR A 249 -24.31 -13.32 7.69
CA THR A 249 -25.31 -12.66 6.84
C THR A 249 -26.37 -13.66 6.36
N SER A 250 -27.63 -13.38 6.70
CA SER A 250 -28.82 -14.17 6.32
C SER A 250 -29.07 -14.28 4.81
N LYS A 251 -28.32 -13.54 3.99
CA LYS A 251 -28.39 -13.58 2.52
C LYS A 251 -27.00 -13.86 1.94
N CYS A 252 -26.67 -15.13 1.76
CA CYS A 252 -25.54 -15.52 0.93
C CYS A 252 -25.93 -15.31 -0.53
N THR A 253 -25.24 -14.42 -1.24
CA THR A 253 -25.48 -14.09 -2.65
C THR A 253 -24.19 -14.19 -3.44
N LYS A 254 -24.28 -14.19 -4.77
CA LYS A 254 -23.11 -14.16 -5.64
C LYS A 254 -22.22 -12.92 -5.36
N ARG A 255 -22.83 -11.77 -5.06
CA ARG A 255 -22.12 -10.55 -4.66
C ARG A 255 -21.34 -10.72 -3.37
N THR A 256 -21.92 -11.35 -2.34
CA THR A 256 -21.21 -11.56 -1.06
C THR A 256 -20.05 -12.53 -1.24
N VAL A 257 -20.22 -13.59 -2.02
CA VAL A 257 -19.15 -14.55 -2.37
C VAL A 257 -17.99 -13.82 -3.06
N LEU A 258 -18.26 -13.05 -4.11
CA LEU A 258 -17.22 -12.28 -4.82
C LEU A 258 -16.52 -11.28 -3.87
N SER A 259 -17.28 -10.61 -3.00
CA SER A 259 -16.71 -9.69 -2.00
C SER A 259 -15.75 -10.41 -1.06
N GLU A 260 -16.11 -11.59 -0.55
CA GLU A 260 -15.25 -12.39 0.31
C GLU A 260 -13.98 -12.87 -0.41
N ILE A 261 -14.09 -13.35 -1.65
CA ILE A 261 -12.94 -13.76 -2.47
C ILE A 261 -11.99 -12.58 -2.70
N SER A 262 -12.54 -11.40 -3.01
CA SER A 262 -11.75 -10.20 -3.30
C SER A 262 -11.01 -9.66 -2.07
N ARG A 263 -11.42 -10.02 -0.85
CA ARG A 263 -10.71 -9.67 0.39
C ARG A 263 -9.46 -10.51 0.62
N LEU A 264 -9.33 -11.67 -0.04
CA LEU A 264 -8.12 -12.49 -0.01
C LEU A 264 -7.06 -11.85 -0.91
N PHE A 265 -6.46 -10.79 -0.42
CA PHE A 265 -5.39 -10.08 -1.12
C PHE A 265 -4.10 -10.90 -1.04
N ASP A 266 -3.65 -11.41 -2.19
CA ASP A 266 -2.49 -12.29 -2.31
C ASP A 266 -1.66 -11.92 -3.54
N PRO A 267 -0.91 -10.80 -3.48
CA PRO A 267 -0.13 -10.31 -4.61
C PRO A 267 0.99 -11.27 -5.03
N LEU A 268 1.44 -12.17 -4.14
CA LEU A 268 2.50 -13.15 -4.40
C LEU A 268 1.97 -14.53 -4.84
N GLY A 269 0.66 -14.77 -4.78
CA GLY A 269 0.08 -16.08 -5.10
C GLY A 269 0.32 -17.17 -4.05
N LEU A 270 0.70 -16.81 -2.82
CA LEU A 270 1.01 -17.75 -1.72
C LEU A 270 -0.22 -18.55 -1.25
N LEU A 271 -1.42 -18.00 -1.44
CA LEU A 271 -2.72 -18.61 -1.16
C LEU A 271 -3.39 -19.16 -2.42
N GLY A 272 -2.66 -19.26 -3.54
CA GLY A 272 -3.15 -19.78 -4.81
C GLY A 272 -4.06 -21.01 -4.70
N PRO A 273 -3.67 -22.08 -3.96
CA PRO A 273 -4.50 -23.28 -3.78
C PRO A 273 -5.86 -23.04 -3.08
N ALA A 274 -5.97 -22.04 -2.20
CA ALA A 274 -7.23 -21.67 -1.56
C ALA A 274 -8.06 -20.76 -2.47
N ILE A 275 -7.43 -19.76 -3.08
CA ILE A 275 -8.09 -18.77 -3.93
C ILE A 275 -8.66 -19.44 -5.19
N VAL A 276 -7.95 -20.40 -5.79
CA VAL A 276 -8.43 -21.10 -6.99
C VAL A 276 -9.73 -21.86 -6.73
N LYS A 277 -9.85 -22.54 -5.59
CA LYS A 277 -11.10 -23.24 -5.19
C LYS A 277 -12.27 -22.25 -5.06
N ALA A 278 -12.00 -21.09 -4.47
CA ALA A 278 -13.01 -20.05 -4.31
C ALA A 278 -13.45 -19.47 -5.68
N LYS A 279 -12.50 -19.27 -6.60
CA LYS A 279 -12.77 -18.80 -7.97
C LYS A 279 -13.54 -19.83 -8.80
N ILE A 280 -13.21 -21.13 -8.70
CA ILE A 280 -13.97 -22.21 -9.35
C ILE A 280 -15.41 -22.24 -8.83
N TYR A 281 -15.59 -22.10 -7.51
CA TYR A 281 -16.92 -22.01 -6.91
C TYR A 281 -17.71 -20.82 -7.47
N LEU A 282 -17.08 -19.63 -7.56
CA LEU A 282 -17.71 -18.46 -8.15
C LEU A 282 -18.08 -18.70 -9.63
N GLN A 283 -17.19 -19.29 -10.42
CA GLN A 283 -17.45 -19.71 -11.81
C GLN A 283 -18.71 -20.59 -11.91
N ARG A 284 -18.86 -21.54 -11.00
CA ARG A 284 -20.04 -22.41 -10.95
C ARG A 284 -21.33 -21.62 -10.70
N LEU A 285 -21.32 -20.61 -9.84
CA LEU A 285 -22.48 -19.73 -9.63
C LEU A 285 -22.88 -18.97 -10.90
N TRP A 286 -21.90 -18.60 -11.74
CA TRP A 286 -22.17 -17.99 -13.04
C TRP A 286 -22.85 -18.96 -14.01
N LEU A 287 -22.41 -20.22 -14.04
CA LEU A 287 -23.02 -21.26 -14.87
C LEU A 287 -24.47 -21.57 -14.46
N LEU A 288 -24.79 -21.42 -13.18
CA LEU A 288 -26.16 -21.53 -12.66
C LEU A 288 -27.05 -20.32 -13.00
N LYS A 289 -26.49 -19.28 -13.64
CA LYS A 289 -27.20 -18.03 -14.01
C LYS A 289 -27.88 -17.34 -12.82
N ILE A 290 -27.28 -17.42 -11.63
CA ILE A 290 -27.77 -16.75 -10.43
C ILE A 290 -27.46 -15.25 -10.53
N ASP A 291 -28.44 -14.39 -10.26
CA ASP A 291 -28.25 -12.94 -10.25
C ASP A 291 -27.41 -12.46 -9.05
N TRP A 292 -26.86 -11.25 -9.14
CA TRP A 292 -25.91 -10.72 -8.15
C TRP A 292 -26.41 -10.74 -6.70
N ASP A 293 -27.65 -10.32 -6.50
CA ASP A 293 -28.28 -10.13 -5.20
C ASP A 293 -29.36 -11.20 -4.91
N GLN A 294 -29.50 -12.18 -5.81
CA GLN A 294 -30.34 -13.34 -5.60
C GLN A 294 -29.71 -14.25 -4.54
N PRO A 295 -30.50 -14.76 -3.56
CA PRO A 295 -30.02 -15.77 -2.63
C PRO A 295 -29.51 -17.02 -3.37
N LEU A 296 -28.36 -17.55 -2.94
CA LEU A 296 -27.87 -18.81 -3.47
C LEU A 296 -28.84 -19.95 -3.12
N PRO A 297 -29.00 -20.97 -3.99
CA PRO A 297 -29.74 -22.16 -3.61
C PRO A 297 -29.08 -22.85 -2.40
N GLN A 298 -29.87 -23.59 -1.64
CA GLN A 298 -29.47 -24.10 -0.33
C GLN A 298 -28.16 -24.90 -0.38
N LYS A 299 -28.02 -25.78 -1.37
CA LYS A 299 -26.82 -26.61 -1.55
C LYS A 299 -25.56 -25.75 -1.71
N GLU A 300 -25.60 -24.77 -2.60
CA GLU A 300 -24.50 -23.85 -2.89
C GLU A 300 -24.17 -23.00 -1.65
N ALA A 301 -25.19 -22.47 -0.98
CA ALA A 301 -25.01 -21.68 0.24
C ALA A 301 -24.34 -22.48 1.36
N GLU A 302 -24.74 -23.73 1.56
CA GLU A 302 -24.15 -24.63 2.55
C GLU A 302 -22.69 -24.98 2.22
N GLU A 303 -22.38 -25.22 0.95
CA GLU A 303 -21.02 -25.49 0.49
C GLU A 303 -20.11 -24.27 0.67
N TRP A 304 -20.59 -23.08 0.30
CA TRP A 304 -19.84 -21.83 0.53
C TRP A 304 -19.58 -21.63 2.02
N ARG A 305 -20.60 -21.81 2.87
CA ARG A 305 -20.45 -21.68 4.32
C ARG A 305 -19.37 -22.62 4.87
N LYS A 306 -19.35 -23.89 4.43
CA LYS A 306 -18.30 -24.85 4.81
C LYS A 306 -16.92 -24.38 4.35
N PHE A 307 -16.82 -23.92 3.11
CA PHE A 307 -15.57 -23.38 2.56
C PHE A 307 -15.09 -22.14 3.34
N SER A 308 -15.94 -21.16 3.60
CA SER A 308 -15.59 -19.94 4.35
C SER A 308 -15.15 -20.26 5.78
N VAL A 309 -15.79 -21.22 6.46
CA VAL A 309 -15.32 -21.66 7.79
C VAL A 309 -13.94 -22.31 7.70
N ALA A 310 -13.73 -23.21 6.73
CA ALA A 310 -12.44 -23.86 6.53
C ALA A 310 -11.32 -22.87 6.15
N LEU A 311 -11.66 -21.82 5.40
CA LEU A 311 -10.75 -20.77 4.94
C LEU A 311 -10.06 -20.04 6.10
N ARG A 312 -10.68 -19.96 7.29
CA ARG A 312 -10.04 -19.42 8.50
C ARG A 312 -8.76 -20.18 8.88
N SER A 313 -8.62 -21.44 8.46
CA SER A 313 -7.39 -22.22 8.69
C SER A 313 -6.16 -21.60 7.98
N VAL A 314 -6.37 -20.78 6.95
CA VAL A 314 -5.31 -20.03 6.26
C VAL A 314 -4.58 -19.08 7.21
N GLU A 315 -5.23 -18.59 8.27
CA GLU A 315 -4.58 -17.73 9.27
C GLU A 315 -3.47 -18.46 10.05
N ARG A 316 -3.47 -19.79 10.04
CA ARG A 316 -2.41 -20.64 10.62
C ARG A 316 -1.22 -20.84 9.69
N VAL A 317 -1.37 -20.52 8.40
CA VAL A 317 -0.29 -20.64 7.41
C VAL A 317 0.70 -19.50 7.66
N LYS A 318 1.96 -19.87 7.90
CA LYS A 318 3.09 -18.95 7.95
C LYS A 318 4.03 -19.25 6.79
N VAL A 319 4.37 -18.25 6.01
CA VAL A 319 5.33 -18.35 4.90
C VAL A 319 6.55 -17.49 5.25
N ARG A 320 7.77 -18.02 5.09
CA ARG A 320 8.98 -17.21 5.32
C ARG A 320 9.01 -16.02 4.35
N ARG A 321 9.26 -14.82 4.88
CA ARG A 321 9.48 -13.64 4.04
C ARG A 321 10.75 -13.86 3.22
N CYS A 322 11.89 -14.07 3.88
CA CYS A 322 13.16 -14.35 3.20
C CYS A 322 13.13 -15.70 2.48
N ALA A 323 13.16 -15.69 1.16
CA ALA A 323 13.24 -16.89 0.33
C ALA A 323 14.67 -17.43 0.23
N ILE A 324 15.69 -16.57 0.41
CA ILE A 324 17.10 -16.94 0.38
C ILE A 324 17.53 -17.53 1.73
N HIS A 325 18.19 -18.69 1.70
CA HIS A 325 18.62 -19.39 2.92
C HIS A 325 20.09 -19.10 3.30
N TYR A 326 20.98 -19.16 2.31
CA TYR A 326 22.43 -18.97 2.48
C TYR A 326 22.87 -17.68 1.79
N ASN A 327 23.76 -16.93 2.45
CA ASN A 327 24.47 -15.83 1.79
C ASN A 327 25.53 -16.43 0.84
N ASP A 328 25.81 -15.73 -0.27
CA ASP A 328 26.84 -16.13 -1.24
C ASP A 328 26.68 -17.57 -1.77
N ALA A 329 25.44 -17.88 -2.16
CA ALA A 329 25.02 -19.17 -2.69
C ALA A 329 24.80 -19.14 -4.20
N SER A 330 24.85 -20.30 -4.84
CA SER A 330 24.26 -20.45 -6.18
C SER A 330 22.75 -20.64 -6.07
N PHE A 331 22.01 -20.03 -7.00
CA PHE A 331 20.56 -20.03 -6.99
C PHE A 331 19.99 -20.73 -8.22
N GLU A 332 18.96 -21.55 -8.00
CA GLU A 332 18.18 -22.16 -9.06
C GLU A 332 16.70 -21.84 -8.86
N LEU A 333 15.98 -21.59 -9.95
CA LEU A 333 14.52 -21.45 -9.95
C LEU A 333 13.90 -22.75 -10.44
N HIS A 334 13.10 -23.39 -9.59
CA HIS A 334 12.41 -24.64 -9.90
C HIS A 334 10.92 -24.35 -10.04
N GLY A 335 10.43 -24.42 -11.28
CA GLY A 335 9.01 -24.25 -11.60
C GLY A 335 8.32 -25.60 -11.68
N PHE A 336 7.23 -25.77 -10.94
CA PHE A 336 6.33 -26.91 -11.05
C PHE A 336 4.99 -26.40 -11.57
N CYS A 337 4.39 -27.12 -12.50
CA CYS A 337 3.04 -26.83 -12.98
C CYS A 337 2.25 -28.11 -13.11
N ASP A 338 0.95 -28.01 -12.82
CA ASP A 338 -0.01 -29.08 -13.04
C ASP A 338 -1.33 -28.50 -13.54
N ALA A 339 -2.13 -29.33 -14.19
CA ALA A 339 -3.36 -28.96 -14.85
C ALA A 339 -4.46 -29.97 -14.54
N SER A 340 -5.65 -29.48 -14.21
CA SER A 340 -6.87 -30.27 -14.16
C SER A 340 -7.89 -29.74 -15.18
N LYS A 341 -9.04 -30.40 -15.26
CA LYS A 341 -10.17 -29.89 -16.05
C LYS A 341 -10.70 -28.55 -15.55
N ASP A 342 -10.46 -28.23 -14.27
CA ASP A 342 -11.06 -27.08 -13.60
C ASP A 342 -10.09 -25.89 -13.50
N ALA A 343 -8.78 -26.14 -13.40
CA ALA A 343 -7.78 -25.08 -13.28
C ALA A 343 -6.35 -25.54 -13.62
N TYR A 344 -5.50 -24.57 -13.93
CA TYR A 344 -4.06 -24.71 -14.00
C TYR A 344 -3.42 -24.11 -12.75
N GLY A 345 -2.39 -24.75 -12.22
CA GLY A 345 -1.60 -24.27 -11.10
C GLY A 345 -0.13 -24.30 -11.41
N ALA A 346 0.60 -23.30 -10.95
CA ALA A 346 2.06 -23.29 -10.99
C ALA A 346 2.61 -22.79 -9.65
N ALA A 347 3.76 -23.32 -9.26
CA ALA A 347 4.51 -22.89 -8.09
C ALA A 347 5.98 -22.78 -8.47
N VAL A 348 6.62 -21.68 -8.06
CA VAL A 348 8.04 -21.43 -8.29
C VAL A 348 8.75 -21.47 -6.95
N TYR A 349 9.81 -22.26 -6.87
CA TYR A 349 10.65 -22.36 -5.69
C TYR A 349 12.04 -21.83 -5.99
N LEU A 350 12.62 -21.12 -5.03
CA LEU A 350 14.02 -20.74 -5.03
C LEU A 350 14.81 -21.80 -4.27
N ARG A 351 15.73 -22.47 -4.96
CA ARG A 351 16.72 -23.36 -4.33
C ARG A 351 18.02 -22.60 -4.14
N SER A 352 18.47 -22.51 -2.89
CA SER A 352 19.76 -21.94 -2.50
C SER A 352 20.74 -23.08 -2.19
N ILE A 353 21.92 -23.06 -2.80
CA ILE A 353 22.98 -24.06 -2.57
C ILE A 353 24.20 -23.36 -1.98
N SER A 354 24.58 -23.73 -0.76
CA SER A 354 25.74 -23.18 -0.08
C SER A 354 27.06 -23.59 -0.77
N SER A 355 28.15 -22.90 -0.42
CA SER A 355 29.51 -23.28 -0.84
C SER A 355 29.94 -24.68 -0.34
N THR A 356 29.30 -25.19 0.72
CA THR A 356 29.52 -26.55 1.25
C THR A 356 28.64 -27.62 0.59
N GLY A 357 27.76 -27.24 -0.36
CA GLY A 357 26.86 -28.14 -1.08
C GLY A 357 25.52 -28.39 -0.40
N GLU A 358 25.22 -27.75 0.73
CA GLU A 358 23.93 -27.86 1.39
C GLU A 358 22.86 -27.09 0.59
N ALA A 359 21.73 -27.74 0.35
CA ALA A 359 20.63 -27.15 -0.42
C ALA A 359 19.39 -26.91 0.45
N ALA A 360 18.78 -25.76 0.29
CA ALA A 360 17.49 -25.42 0.89
C ALA A 360 16.56 -24.81 -0.17
N MET A 361 15.25 -25.00 -0.02
CA MET A 361 14.27 -24.56 -1.00
C MET A 361 13.10 -23.85 -0.32
N ASN A 362 12.69 -22.70 -0.85
CA ASN A 362 11.52 -21.94 -0.38
C ASN A 362 10.63 -21.53 -1.55
N LEU A 363 9.31 -21.49 -1.33
CA LEU A 363 8.34 -20.95 -2.30
C LEU A 363 8.61 -19.45 -2.52
N LEU A 364 8.64 -19.00 -3.77
CA LEU A 364 8.95 -17.61 -4.18
C LEU A 364 7.73 -16.70 -4.29
#